data_AF-B5GIU7-F1
#
_entry.id   AF-B5GIU7-F1
#
_cell.length_a   1.000
_cell.length_b   1.000
_cell.length_c   1.000
_cell.angle_alpha   90.00
_cell.angle_beta   90.00
_cell.angle_gamma   90.00
#
_symmetry.space_group_name_H-M   'P 1'
#
loop_
_entity.id
_entity.type
_entity.pdbx_description
1 polymer ?
#
loop_
_entity_poly.entity_id
_entity_poly.type
_entity_poly.pdbx_seq_one_letter_code
_entity_poly.pdbx_strand_id
1 'polypeptide(L)' 'MAGIPVLAAVSAPSSLAVDLAAETGMTLVGFLRGESMNVYAGQERLVLEGAEV' A
#
# COMPACT_ATOMS: atom_id res chain seq x y z
N MET A 1 -6.59 14.90 7.26
CA MET A 1 -5.74 13.69 7.33
C MET A 1 -4.38 14.07 7.89
N ALA A 2 -3.74 13.20 8.68
CA ALA A 2 -2.50 13.48 9.43
C ALA A 2 -1.23 13.63 8.55
N GLY A 3 -1.38 13.84 7.24
CA GLY A 3 -0.27 13.97 6.30
C GLY A 3 0.55 12.70 6.10
N ILE A 4 0.02 11.52 6.48
CA ILE A 4 0.71 10.24 6.35
C ILE A 4 0.63 9.78 4.88
N PRO A 5 1.76 9.66 4.17
CA PRO A 5 1.75 9.33 2.75
C PRO A 5 1.63 7.82 2.46
N VAL A 6 1.91 6.97 3.46
CA VAL A 6 1.93 5.51 3.33
C VAL A 6 1.26 4.84 4.54
N LEU A 7 0.32 3.93 4.27
CA LEU A 7 -0.32 3.08 5.28
C LEU A 7 -0.06 1.61 4.96
N ALA A 8 0.45 0.87 5.93
CA ALA A 8 0.74 -0.56 5.81
C ALA A 8 -0.12 -1.39 6.76
N ALA A 9 -0.74 -2.44 6.24
CA ALA A 9 -1.59 -3.36 6.99
C ALA A 9 -1.06 -4.81 6.95
N VAL A 10 -1.16 -5.49 8.09
CA VAL A 10 -0.81 -6.91 8.26
C VAL A 10 -1.88 -7.82 7.63
N SER A 11 -3.11 -7.34 7.47
CA SER A 11 -4.27 -8.06 6.91
C SER A 11 -4.79 -7.40 5.62
N ALA A 12 -5.88 -7.95 5.08
CA ALA A 12 -6.61 -7.34 3.98
C ALA A 12 -7.17 -5.96 4.37
N PRO A 13 -7.01 -4.94 3.52
CA PRO A 13 -7.77 -3.70 3.63
C PRO A 13 -9.23 -3.91 3.17
N SER A 14 -10.14 -3.02 3.57
CA SER A 14 -11.49 -2.97 3.01
C SER A 14 -11.48 -2.26 1.65
N SER A 15 -12.46 -2.55 0.78
CA SER A 15 -12.59 -1.86 -0.51
C SER A 15 -12.68 -0.35 -0.35
N LEU A 16 -13.44 0.13 0.66
CA LEU A 16 -13.52 1.56 0.98
C LEU A 16 -12.15 2.17 1.32
N ALA A 17 -11.28 1.44 2.02
CA ALA A 17 -9.94 1.93 2.32
C ALA A 17 -9.07 2.02 1.07
N VAL A 18 -9.24 1.09 0.12
CA VAL A 18 -8.54 1.10 -1.18
C VAL A 18 -9.00 2.29 -2.02
N ASP A 19 -10.31 2.49 -2.15
CA ASP A 19 -10.89 3.61 -2.92
C ASP A 19 -10.41 4.95 -2.35
N LEU A 20 -10.47 5.11 -1.02
CA LEU A 20 -9.99 6.31 -0.35
C LEU A 20 -8.48 6.53 -0.56
N ALA A 21 -7.67 5.47 -0.50
CA ALA A 21 -6.23 5.59 -0.73
C ALA A 21 -5.93 6.07 -2.16
N ALA A 22 -6.64 5.53 -3.15
CA ALA A 22 -6.51 5.93 -4.55
C ALA A 22 -6.94 7.40 -4.77
N GLU A 23 -8.09 7.82 -4.22
CA GLU A 23 -8.59 9.20 -4.36
C GLU A 23 -7.69 10.24 -3.68
N THR A 24 -7.05 9.86 -2.57
CA THR A 24 -6.23 10.77 -1.76
C THR A 24 -4.76 10.76 -2.15
N GLY A 25 -4.34 9.89 -3.08
CA GLY A 25 -2.93 9.69 -3.43
C GLY A 25 -2.09 9.11 -2.28
N MET A 26 -2.73 8.42 -1.33
CA MET A 26 -2.07 7.71 -0.25
C MET A 26 -1.64 6.32 -0.73
N THR A 27 -0.41 5.93 -0.41
CA THR A 27 0.04 4.55 -0.67
C THR A 27 -0.59 3.63 0.36
N LEU A 28 -1.25 2.57 -0.10
CA LEU A 28 -1.84 1.54 0.76
C LEU A 28 -1.25 0.18 0.42
N VAL A 29 -0.64 -0.46 1.42
CA VAL A 29 -0.15 -1.84 1.31
C VAL A 29 -0.89 -2.74 2.30
N GLY A 30 -1.22 -3.95 1.85
CA GLY A 30 -1.87 -4.98 2.66
C GLY A 30 -1.11 -6.30 2.62
N PHE A 31 -1.45 -7.19 3.54
CA PHE A 31 -0.79 -8.50 3.69
C PHE A 31 0.74 -8.42 3.86
N LEU A 32 1.26 -7.35 4.46
CA LEU A 32 2.71 -7.19 4.67
C LEU A 32 3.26 -8.34 5.55
N ARG A 33 4.27 -9.05 5.02
CA ARG A 33 4.98 -10.16 5.67
C ARG A 33 6.45 -10.14 5.22
N GLY A 34 7.33 -9.66 6.09
CA GLY A 34 8.74 -9.49 5.73
C GLY A 34 8.88 -8.55 4.53
N GLU A 35 9.45 -9.05 3.44
CA GLU A 35 9.67 -8.31 2.19
C GLU A 35 8.50 -8.45 1.19
N SER A 36 7.51 -9.29 1.50
CA SER A 36 6.33 -9.53 0.65
C SER A 36 5.14 -8.68 1.07
N MET A 37 4.45 -8.08 0.10
CA MET A 37 3.24 -7.28 0.34
C MET A 37 2.40 -7.17 -0.94
N ASN A 38 1.12 -6.78 -0.77
CA ASN A 38 0.27 -6.38 -1.88
C ASN A 38 0.09 -4.87 -1.85
N VAL A 39 0.40 -4.21 -2.95
CA VAL A 39 0.18 -2.77 -3.11
C VAL A 39 -1.19 -2.54 -3.72
N TYR A 40 -2.05 -1.80 -3.02
CA TYR A 40 -3.42 -1.51 -3.45
C TYR A 40 -3.57 -0.13 -4.07
N ALA A 41 -2.73 0.84 -3.65
CA ALA A 41 -2.70 2.19 -4.20
C ALA A 41 -1.30 2.80 -3.98
N GLY A 42 -0.92 3.76 -4.83
CA GLY A 42 0.29 4.57 -4.65
C GLY A 42 1.61 3.81 -4.81
N GLN A 43 1.67 2.83 -5.72
CA GLN A 43 2.85 1.98 -5.96
C GLN A 43 4.07 2.79 -6.41
N GLU A 44 3.86 3.89 -7.12
CA GLU A 44 4.91 4.79 -7.61
C GLU A 44 5.77 5.40 -6.50
N ARG A 45 5.32 5.34 -5.24
CA ARG A 45 6.10 5.79 -4.07
C ARG A 45 7.06 4.72 -3.52
N LEU A 46 6.94 3.47 -3.96
CA LEU A 46 7.71 2.34 -3.44
C LEU A 46 8.91 2.04 -4.32
N VAL A 47 10.10 1.94 -3.71
CA VAL A 47 11.29 1.36 -4.35
C VAL A 47 11.29 -0.13 -4.02
N LEU A 48 10.99 -0.96 -5.00
CA LEU A 48 10.95 -2.41 -4.85
C LEU A 48 12.28 -2.99 -5.33
N GLU A 49 13.05 -3.56 -4.39
CA GLU A 49 14.28 -4.30 -4.70
C GLU A 49 13.97 -5.79 -4.58
N GLY A 50 13.96 -6.50 -5.72
CA GLY A 50 13.68 -7.94 -5.75
C GLY A 50 12.41 -8.30 -6.51
N ALA A 51 12.52 -8.39 -7.83
CA ALA A 51 11.67 -9.23 -8.66
C ALA A 51 12.59 -10.01 -9.59
N GLU A 52 13.17 -11.10 -9.09
CA GLU A 52 13.70 -12.12 -10.00
C GLU A 52 12.50 -12.77 -10.70
N VAL A 53 12.45 -12.58 -12.02
CA VAL A 53 11.43 -13.14 -12.94
C VAL A 53 11.62 -14.63 -13.17
#